data_AF-A0A2T3NWF4-F1
#
_entry.id   AF-A0A2T3NWF4-F1
#
_cell.length_a   1.000
_cell.length_b   1.000
_cell.length_c   1.000
_cell.angle_alpha   90.00
_cell.angle_beta   90.00
_cell.angle_gamma   90.00
#
_symmetry.space_group_name_H-M   'P 1'
#
loop_
_entity.id
_entity.type
_entity.pdbx_description
1 polymer ?
#
loop_
_entity_poly.entity_id
_entity_poly.type
_entity_poly.pdbx_seq_one_letter_code
_entity_poly.pdbx_strand_id
1 'polypeptide(L)'
;MNIGSLFERSALFWSERTALKDERKSLTYSQLDERSNRVVNTLASLGIEQGQRVAVLAWNRVEIVEVEIALYKGGFVRVPINARLSPEETVHVCNDSQANLLIVDPEHLNAGMLALSKCPTLSQLLVMGEGIEECSYEDALRNAAMRMH
;
A
#
# COMPACT_ATOMS: atom_id res chain seq x y z
N MET A 1 19.60 8.32 5.75
CA MET A 1 19.25 8.14 4.33
C MET A 1 18.09 7.16 4.29
N ASN A 2 16.96 7.54 3.71
CA ASN A 2 15.79 6.69 3.54
C ASN A 2 15.76 6.18 2.08
N ILE A 3 15.50 4.90 1.85
CA ILE A 3 15.38 4.33 0.49
C ILE A 3 14.33 5.09 -0.33
N GLY A 4 13.26 5.56 0.31
CA GLY A 4 12.22 6.37 -0.34
C GLY A 4 12.74 7.66 -1.01
N SER A 5 13.77 8.30 -0.44
CA SER A 5 14.35 9.55 -0.96
C SER A 5 15.11 9.39 -2.29
N LEU A 6 15.44 8.15 -2.66
CA LEU A 6 16.05 7.87 -3.97
C LEU A 6 15.04 8.10 -5.11
N PHE A 7 13.75 7.91 -4.85
CA PHE A 7 12.69 8.08 -5.84
C PHE A 7 12.34 9.55 -6.05
N GLU A 8 12.40 10.38 -5.01
CA GLU A 8 12.29 11.85 -5.11
C GLU A 8 13.39 12.41 -6.02
N ARG A 9 14.63 11.96 -5.81
CA ARG A 9 15.75 12.35 -6.66
C ARG A 9 15.52 11.91 -8.11
N SER A 10 15.01 10.70 -8.31
CA SER A 10 14.76 10.17 -9.65
C SER A 10 13.62 10.93 -10.36
N ALA A 11 12.58 11.35 -9.62
CA ALA A 11 11.52 12.20 -10.13
C ALA A 11 12.02 13.57 -10.59
N LEU A 12 13.01 14.15 -9.90
CA LEU A 12 13.63 15.42 -10.29
C LEU A 12 14.45 15.30 -11.59
N PHE A 13 15.25 14.25 -11.75
CA PHE A 13 16.18 14.13 -12.88
C PHE A 13 15.60 13.40 -14.10
N TRP A 14 14.62 12.52 -13.89
CA TRP A 14 14.05 11.66 -14.91
C TRP A 14 12.52 11.65 -14.89
N SER A 15 11.90 12.78 -14.54
CA SER A 15 10.44 12.99 -14.41
C SER A 15 9.60 12.18 -15.38
N GLU A 16 9.82 12.37 -16.69
CA GLU A 16 8.97 11.81 -17.75
C GLU A 16 9.34 10.38 -18.18
N ARG A 17 10.41 9.80 -17.63
CA ARG A 17 10.78 8.42 -17.95
C ARG A 17 9.85 7.45 -17.24
N THR A 18 9.44 6.40 -17.95
CA THR A 18 8.69 5.30 -17.34
C THR A 18 9.51 4.66 -16.22
N ALA A 19 8.96 4.67 -15.00
CA ALA A 19 9.53 4.03 -13.83
C ALA A 19 8.99 2.60 -13.67
N LEU A 20 7.67 2.44 -13.81
CA LEU A 20 6.97 1.17 -13.64
C LEU A 20 5.95 0.98 -14.74
N LYS A 21 5.78 -0.26 -15.19
CA LYS A 21 4.76 -0.63 -16.16
C LYS A 21 4.35 -2.08 -15.96
N ASP A 22 3.04 -2.33 -15.99
CA ASP A 22 2.45 -3.63 -16.21
C ASP A 22 1.35 -3.53 -17.29
N GLU A 23 0.52 -4.56 -17.43
CA GLU A 23 -0.57 -4.60 -18.40
C GLU A 23 -1.70 -3.62 -18.09
N ARG A 24 -1.82 -3.17 -16.83
CA ARG A 24 -2.91 -2.30 -16.35
C ARG A 24 -2.52 -0.83 -16.40
N LYS A 25 -1.27 -0.50 -16.03
CA LYS A 25 -0.80 0.89 -15.97
C LYS A 25 0.68 1.06 -16.19
N SER A 26 1.04 2.28 -16.60
CA SER A 26 2.41 2.77 -16.70
C SER A 26 2.53 4.05 -15.89
N LEU A 27 3.54 4.14 -15.04
CA LEU A 27 3.86 5.33 -14.25
C LEU A 27 5.22 5.88 -14.65
N THR A 28 5.30 7.20 -14.83
CA THR A 28 6.57 7.91 -14.89
C THR A 28 7.19 8.04 -13.49
N TYR A 29 8.46 8.46 -13.39
CA TYR A 29 9.08 8.73 -12.09
C TYR A 29 8.35 9.83 -11.31
N SER A 30 7.90 10.89 -11.98
CA SER A 30 7.10 11.95 -11.32
C SER A 30 5.77 11.42 -10.79
N GLN A 31 5.04 10.64 -11.59
CA GLN A 31 3.77 10.04 -11.16
C GLN A 31 3.96 9.04 -10.01
N LEU A 32 5.03 8.25 -10.03
CA LEU A 32 5.36 7.33 -8.95
C LEU A 32 5.65 8.07 -7.64
N ASP A 33 6.40 9.16 -7.70
CA ASP A 33 6.70 10.00 -6.54
C ASP A 33 5.42 10.59 -5.94
N GLU A 34 4.62 11.25 -6.76
CA GLU A 34 3.34 11.84 -6.34
C GLU A 34 2.39 10.79 -5.74
N ARG A 35 2.25 9.63 -6.38
CA ARG A 35 1.38 8.56 -5.91
C ARG A 35 1.87 7.98 -4.60
N SER A 36 3.17 7.72 -4.45
CA SER A 36 3.73 7.25 -3.19
C SER A 36 3.56 8.27 -2.05
N ASN A 37 3.66 9.58 -2.33
CA ASN A 37 3.37 10.62 -1.34
C ASN A 37 1.89 10.63 -0.95
N ARG A 38 0.97 10.41 -1.91
CA ARG A 38 -0.46 10.25 -1.62
C ARG A 38 -0.73 9.06 -0.70
N VAL A 39 -0.07 7.92 -0.92
CA VAL A 39 -0.21 6.75 -0.04
C VAL A 39 0.21 7.10 1.39
N VAL A 40 1.35 7.78 1.59
CA VAL A 40 1.79 8.22 2.93
C VAL A 40 0.70 9.05 3.62
N ASN A 41 0.13 10.03 2.89
CA ASN A 41 -0.93 10.88 3.43
C ASN A 41 -2.22 10.09 3.71
N THR A 42 -2.57 9.13 2.85
CA THR A 42 -3.72 8.25 3.07
C THR A 42 -3.53 7.42 4.33
N LEU A 43 -2.37 6.80 4.53
CA LEU A 43 -2.05 6.03 5.74
C LEU A 43 -2.17 6.91 7.00
N ALA A 44 -1.63 8.13 6.96
CA ALA A 44 -1.77 9.07 8.07
C ALA A 44 -3.24 9.45 8.33
N SER A 45 -4.04 9.67 7.28
CA SER A 45 -5.48 9.99 7.39
C SER A 45 -6.31 8.84 7.96
N LEU A 46 -5.82 7.61 7.79
CA LEU A 46 -6.39 6.39 8.36
C LEU A 46 -5.96 6.15 9.82
N GLY A 47 -5.10 7.01 10.37
CA GLY A 47 -4.58 6.91 11.74
C GLY A 47 -3.37 5.99 11.87
N ILE A 48 -2.74 5.58 10.76
CA ILE A 48 -1.54 4.76 10.78
C ILE A 48 -0.34 5.66 11.06
N GLU A 49 0.37 5.38 12.15
CA GLU A 49 1.50 6.17 12.62
C GLU A 49 2.85 5.62 12.10
N GLN A 50 3.88 6.46 12.11
CA GLN A 50 5.24 6.03 11.79
C GLN A 50 5.67 4.86 12.68
N GLY A 51 6.35 3.87 12.09
CA GLY A 51 6.76 2.65 12.78
C GLY A 51 5.68 1.57 12.89
N GLN A 52 4.42 1.88 12.58
CA GLN A 52 3.36 0.88 12.53
C GLN A 52 3.48 -0.04 11.31
N ARG A 53 2.88 -1.23 11.42
CA ARG A 53 3.05 -2.32 10.46
C ARG A 53 1.94 -2.28 9.42
N VAL A 54 2.32 -2.23 8.14
CA VAL A 54 1.41 -2.35 7.01
C VAL A 54 1.72 -3.64 6.28
N ALA A 55 0.77 -4.56 6.32
CA ALA A 55 0.85 -5.81 5.59
C ALA A 55 0.42 -5.65 4.14
N VAL A 56 1.10 -6.33 3.23
CA VAL A 56 0.83 -6.27 1.78
C VAL A 56 0.71 -7.68 1.23
N LEU A 57 -0.45 -8.01 0.67
CA LEU A 57 -0.75 -9.30 0.05
C LEU A 57 -1.29 -9.08 -1.36
N ALA A 58 -0.42 -9.21 -2.35
CA ALA A 58 -0.82 -9.05 -3.74
C ALA A 58 0.10 -9.79 -4.72
N TRP A 59 -0.41 -10.13 -5.90
CA TRP A 59 0.37 -10.50 -7.06
C TRP A 59 1.16 -9.31 -7.61
N ASN A 60 2.20 -9.59 -8.40
CA ASN A 60 3.03 -8.56 -9.04
C ASN A 60 2.16 -7.54 -9.79
N ARG A 61 2.21 -6.30 -9.31
CA ARG A 61 1.47 -5.17 -9.85
C ARG A 61 2.16 -3.86 -9.50
N VAL A 62 1.92 -2.84 -10.31
CA VAL A 62 2.54 -1.52 -10.13
C VAL A 62 2.26 -0.93 -8.73
N GLU A 63 1.07 -1.17 -8.17
CA GLU A 63 0.68 -0.70 -6.84
C GLU A 63 1.56 -1.24 -5.72
N ILE A 64 2.13 -2.44 -5.84
CA ILE A 64 3.01 -2.98 -4.80
C ILE A 64 4.23 -2.07 -4.64
N VAL A 65 4.86 -1.69 -5.76
CA VAL A 65 6.06 -0.86 -5.70
C VAL A 65 5.72 0.57 -5.24
N GLU A 66 4.57 1.09 -5.65
CA GLU A 66 4.03 2.37 -5.16
C GLU A 66 3.86 2.37 -3.64
N VAL A 67 3.22 1.32 -3.09
CA VAL A 67 3.04 1.13 -1.65
C VAL A 67 4.39 0.96 -0.96
N GLU A 68 5.30 0.14 -1.48
CA GLU A 68 6.61 -0.07 -0.87
C GLU A 68 7.39 1.24 -0.70
N ILE A 69 7.45 2.05 -1.76
CA ILE A 69 8.12 3.35 -1.72
C ILE A 69 7.46 4.25 -0.69
N ALA A 70 6.13 4.28 -0.63
CA ALA A 70 5.39 5.04 0.37
C ALA A 70 5.69 4.57 1.80
N LEU A 71 5.72 3.26 2.03
CA LEU A 71 6.03 2.69 3.34
C LEU A 71 7.44 3.12 3.80
N TYR A 72 8.42 3.04 2.92
CA TYR A 72 9.76 3.53 3.22
C TYR A 72 9.77 5.04 3.48
N LYS A 73 9.16 5.85 2.61
CA LYS A 73 9.06 7.32 2.75
C LYS A 73 8.45 7.74 4.08
N GLY A 74 7.29 7.17 4.42
CA GLY A 74 6.55 7.48 5.64
C GLY A 74 7.10 6.83 6.90
N GLY A 75 8.15 6.00 6.79
CA GLY A 75 8.76 5.30 7.92
C GLY A 75 7.86 4.23 8.54
N PHE A 76 6.99 3.63 7.74
CA PHE A 76 6.15 2.50 8.11
C PHE A 76 6.92 1.19 7.98
N VAL A 77 6.51 0.17 8.73
CA VAL A 77 7.11 -1.16 8.68
C VAL A 77 6.32 -2.03 7.69
N ARG A 78 6.95 -2.41 6.59
CA ARG A 78 6.36 -3.32 5.60
C ARG A 78 6.35 -4.76 6.12
N VAL A 79 5.19 -5.41 6.03
CA VAL A 79 5.04 -6.85 6.25
C VAL A 79 4.63 -7.52 4.92
N PRO A 80 5.59 -8.07 4.15
CA PRO A 80 5.25 -8.74 2.90
C PRO A 80 4.62 -10.10 3.16
N ILE A 81 3.45 -10.34 2.56
CA ILE A 81 2.79 -11.65 2.57
C ILE A 81 2.91 -12.25 1.17
N ASN A 82 3.41 -13.49 1.08
CA ASN A 82 3.49 -14.19 -0.19
C ASN A 82 2.09 -14.51 -0.71
N ALA A 83 1.76 -14.07 -1.93
CA ALA A 83 0.47 -14.29 -2.60
C ALA A 83 0.08 -15.77 -2.80
N ARG A 84 1.01 -16.71 -2.57
CA ARG A 84 0.70 -18.15 -2.60
C ARG A 84 0.25 -18.71 -1.26
N LEU A 85 0.27 -17.93 -0.19
CA LEU A 85 -0.18 -18.38 1.12
C LEU A 85 -1.70 -18.51 1.16
N SER A 86 -2.15 -19.50 1.90
CA SER A 86 -3.57 -19.67 2.21
C SER A 86 -4.12 -18.50 3.04
N PRO A 87 -5.46 -18.33 3.10
CA PRO A 87 -6.10 -17.39 4.02
C PRO A 87 -5.67 -17.56 5.48
N GLU A 88 -5.52 -18.81 5.95
CA GLU A 88 -5.11 -19.11 7.32
C GLU A 88 -3.66 -18.71 7.60
N GLU A 89 -2.74 -18.96 6.65
CA GLU A 89 -1.35 -18.52 6.75
C GLU A 89 -1.25 -16.98 6.70
N THR A 90 -2.10 -16.32 5.92
CA THR A 90 -2.22 -14.86 5.91
C THR A 90 -2.62 -14.32 7.28
N VAL A 91 -3.63 -14.92 7.92
CA VAL A 91 -4.05 -14.58 9.29
C VAL A 91 -2.88 -14.76 10.27
N HIS A 92 -2.13 -15.85 10.14
CA HIS A 92 -0.97 -16.11 11.00
C HIS A 92 0.09 -15.01 10.88
N VAL A 93 0.47 -14.62 9.66
CA VAL A 93 1.45 -13.55 9.41
C VAL A 93 0.95 -12.19 9.93
N CYS A 94 -0.32 -11.85 9.69
CA CYS A 94 -0.91 -10.61 10.20
C CYS A 94 -0.91 -10.55 11.74
N ASN A 95 -1.23 -11.67 12.40
CA ASN A 95 -1.20 -11.77 13.87
C ASN A 95 0.21 -11.70 14.44
N ASP A 96 1.16 -12.47 13.89
CA ASP A 96 2.53 -12.53 14.38
C ASP A 96 3.25 -11.18 14.24
N SER A 97 3.09 -10.54 13.09
CA SER A 97 3.61 -9.20 12.83
C SER A 97 2.84 -8.09 13.54
N GLN A 98 1.65 -8.39 14.07
CA GLN A 98 0.70 -7.44 14.64
C GLN A 98 0.43 -6.27 13.69
N ALA A 99 0.08 -6.60 12.43
CA ALA A 99 -0.22 -5.60 11.40
C ALA A 99 -1.38 -4.68 11.84
N ASN A 100 -1.25 -3.38 11.51
CA ASN A 100 -2.24 -2.34 11.79
C ASN A 100 -3.20 -2.13 10.60
N LEU A 101 -2.65 -2.25 9.39
CA LEU A 101 -3.37 -2.15 8.13
C LEU A 101 -2.95 -3.29 7.21
N LEU A 102 -3.89 -3.81 6.42
CA LEU A 102 -3.63 -4.77 5.35
C LEU A 102 -4.04 -4.16 4.01
N ILE A 103 -3.15 -4.22 3.03
CA ILE A 103 -3.43 -3.84 1.65
C ILE A 103 -3.40 -5.11 0.81
N VAL A 104 -4.50 -5.41 0.11
CA VAL A 104 -4.65 -6.62 -0.71
C VAL A 104 -4.96 -6.28 -2.16
N ASP A 105 -4.65 -7.18 -3.09
CA ASP A 105 -5.31 -7.14 -4.40
C ASP A 105 -6.73 -7.77 -4.33
N PRO A 106 -7.57 -7.58 -5.36
CA PRO A 106 -8.94 -8.11 -5.36
C PRO A 106 -9.03 -9.64 -5.27
N GLU A 107 -8.04 -10.38 -5.79
CA GLU A 107 -8.04 -11.85 -5.74
C GLU A 107 -7.85 -12.36 -4.32
N HIS A 108 -7.16 -11.59 -3.48
CA HIS A 108 -6.89 -11.92 -2.08
C HIS A 108 -7.88 -11.32 -1.08
N LEU A 109 -9.01 -10.76 -1.55
CA LEU A 109 -10.01 -10.15 -0.68
C LEU A 109 -10.52 -11.12 0.39
N ASN A 110 -10.74 -12.39 0.04
CA ASN A 110 -11.20 -13.39 1.01
C ASN A 110 -10.20 -13.59 2.16
N ALA A 111 -8.90 -13.71 1.84
CA ALA A 111 -7.84 -13.79 2.84
C ALA A 111 -7.75 -12.52 3.69
N GLY A 112 -7.90 -11.34 3.06
CA GLY A 112 -7.90 -10.05 3.75
C GLY A 112 -9.06 -9.89 4.74
N MET A 113 -10.27 -10.27 4.35
CA MET A 113 -11.45 -10.25 5.23
C MET A 113 -11.32 -11.24 6.38
N LEU A 114 -10.77 -12.43 6.11
CA LEU A 114 -10.51 -13.41 7.17
C LEU A 114 -9.49 -12.87 8.18
N ALA A 115 -8.39 -12.28 7.71
CA ALA A 115 -7.40 -11.63 8.57
C ALA A 115 -8.02 -10.51 9.40
N LEU A 116 -8.81 -9.62 8.78
CA LEU A 116 -9.49 -8.52 9.47
C LEU A 116 -10.42 -9.02 10.59
N SER A 117 -11.11 -10.15 10.36
CA SER A 117 -12.01 -10.74 11.38
C SER A 117 -11.28 -11.44 12.54
N LYS A 118 -10.04 -11.90 12.32
CA LYS A 118 -9.29 -12.75 13.27
C LYS A 118 -8.11 -12.08 13.95
N CYS A 119 -7.65 -10.94 13.44
CA CYS A 119 -6.47 -10.25 13.95
C CYS A 119 -6.87 -9.00 14.75
N PRO A 120 -6.66 -8.96 16.07
CA PRO A 120 -7.16 -7.87 16.91
C PRO A 120 -6.45 -6.53 16.66
N THR A 121 -5.22 -6.55 16.17
CA THR A 121 -4.46 -5.32 15.86
C THR A 121 -4.78 -4.75 14.48
N LEU A 122 -5.38 -5.56 13.60
CA LEU A 122 -5.67 -5.19 12.23
C LEU A 122 -7.03 -4.49 12.18
N SER A 123 -7.03 -3.16 12.10
CA SER A 123 -8.26 -2.36 12.19
C SER A 123 -8.89 -2.06 10.83
N GLN A 124 -8.13 -2.18 9.76
CA GLN A 124 -8.50 -1.68 8.44
C GLN A 124 -7.94 -2.56 7.31
N LEU A 125 -8.63 -2.52 6.16
CA LEU A 125 -8.27 -3.22 4.94
C LEU A 125 -8.41 -2.25 3.75
N LEU A 126 -7.42 -2.22 2.86
CA LEU A 126 -7.52 -1.55 1.56
C LEU A 126 -7.38 -2.56 0.43
N VAL A 127 -8.19 -2.40 -0.62
CA VAL A 127 -8.19 -3.28 -1.81
C VAL A 127 -7.66 -2.51 -3.01
N MET A 128 -6.57 -2.98 -3.59
CA MET A 128 -5.85 -2.34 -4.68
C MET A 128 -6.65 -2.33 -6.00
N GLY A 129 -6.75 -1.17 -6.63
CA GLY A 129 -7.51 -0.93 -7.86
C GLY A 129 -8.79 -0.12 -7.58
N GLU A 130 -9.59 0.08 -8.63
CA GLU A 130 -10.91 0.70 -8.51
C GLU A 130 -11.93 -0.39 -8.12
N GLY A 131 -12.62 -0.21 -6.98
CA GLY A 131 -13.66 -1.16 -6.55
C GLY A 131 -13.87 -1.30 -5.03
N ILE A 132 -15.13 -1.62 -4.68
CA ILE A 132 -15.77 -1.70 -3.36
C ILE A 132 -15.74 -0.36 -2.61
N GLU A 133 -16.91 0.29 -2.56
CA GLU A 133 -17.13 1.69 -2.13
C GLU A 133 -16.61 2.03 -0.72
N GLU A 134 -16.30 1.04 0.12
CA GLU A 134 -15.81 1.27 1.49
C GLU A 134 -14.33 0.90 1.72
N CYS A 135 -13.67 0.19 0.79
CA CYS A 135 -12.29 -0.29 0.98
C CYS A 135 -11.37 -0.04 -0.23
N SER A 136 -11.80 0.71 -1.25
CA SER A 136 -10.99 0.96 -2.44
C SER A 136 -9.71 1.73 -2.12
N TYR A 137 -8.58 1.22 -2.59
CA TYR A 137 -7.30 1.88 -2.54
C TYR A 137 -7.29 3.19 -3.33
N GLU A 138 -7.78 3.20 -4.58
CA GLU A 138 -7.74 4.41 -5.40
C GLU A 138 -8.65 5.51 -4.84
N ASP A 139 -9.82 5.16 -4.28
CA ASP A 139 -10.68 6.15 -3.64
C ASP A 139 -10.09 6.67 -2.32
N ALA A 140 -9.41 5.82 -1.55
CA ALA A 140 -8.65 6.27 -0.37
C ALA A 140 -7.52 7.25 -0.74
N LEU A 141 -6.86 7.04 -1.89
CA LEU A 141 -5.87 8.00 -2.42
C LEU A 141 -6.51 9.31 -2.89
N ARG A 142 -7.69 9.26 -3.53
CA ARG A 142 -8.44 10.46 -3.96
C ARG A 142 -8.93 11.28 -2.77
N ASN A 143 -9.44 10.63 -1.73
CA ASN A 143 -9.96 11.29 -0.53
C ASN A 143 -8.88 11.98 0.29
N ALA A 144 -7.67 11.40 0.35
CA ALA A 144 -6.53 12.05 1.01
C ALA A 144 -6.10 13.34 0.28
N ALA A 145 -6.24 13.40 -1.05
CA ALA A 145 -5.93 14.60 -1.82
C ALA A 145 -6.92 15.75 -1.58
N MET A 146 -8.19 15.45 -1.25
CA MET A 146 -9.23 16.47 -1.03
C MET A 146 -9.19 17.12 0.36
N ARG A 147 -8.51 16.53 1.35
CA ARG A 147 -8.45 17.04 2.73
C ARG A 147 -7.26 17.97 3.01
N MET A 148 -6.50 18.37 1.98
CA MET A 148 -5.35 19.28 2.10
C MET A 148 -5.74 20.77 2.01
N HIS A 149 -6.75 21.21 2.78
CA HIS A 149 -7.12 22.63 2.93
C HIS A 149 -7.08 23.05 4.39
#